data_AF-A0A7C6A599-F1
#
_entry.id   AF-A0A7C6A599-F1
#
_cell.length_a   1.000
_cell.length_b   1.000
_cell.length_c   1.000
_cell.angle_alpha   90.00
_cell.angle_beta   90.00
_cell.angle_gamma   90.00
#
_symmetry.space_group_name_H-M   'P 1'
#
loop_
_entity.id
_entity.type
_entity.pdbx_description
1 polymer ?
#
loop_
_entity_poly.entity_id
_entity_poly.type
_entity_poly.pdbx_seq_one_letter_code
_entity_poly.pdbx_strand_id
1 'polypeptide(L)'
;MLRFLVLLPLLVQQPARIAEVGCHCDPGQPETMQARQCGLCREAERQAPETEIFFVPDASPRKPNRWLLLVRSHAYDGERGLEKMPAALRKRVWEAAIKKARELWGDARGLAYNGDKVRTQCHFHIHIGKLLKGVELDRNLRVVNGPAEIPVPKDGSGLWIHPHGRRLHVHMNEQICETVLMR
;
A
#
# COMPACT_ATOMS: atom_id res chain seq x y z
N MET A 1 59.93 1.18 -25.54
CA MET A 1 59.11 0.13 -24.90
C MET A 1 58.61 0.66 -23.57
N LEU A 2 57.33 1.03 -23.47
CA LEU A 2 56.71 1.38 -22.19
C LEU A 2 55.23 0.97 -22.24
N ARG A 3 54.92 -0.16 -21.61
CA ARG A 3 53.57 -0.69 -21.47
C ARG A 3 52.85 0.13 -20.38
N PHE A 4 51.94 1.01 -20.77
CA PHE A 4 50.95 1.55 -19.84
C PHE A 4 49.78 0.56 -19.74
N LEU A 5 49.79 -0.22 -18.65
CA LEU A 5 48.62 -0.94 -18.15
C LEU A 5 47.61 0.11 -17.67
N VAL A 6 46.58 0.37 -18.49
CA VAL A 6 45.39 1.10 -18.03
C VAL A 6 44.55 0.11 -17.24
N LEU A 7 44.66 0.17 -15.91
CA LEU A 7 43.72 -0.49 -14.99
C LEU A 7 42.36 0.21 -15.12
N LEU A 8 41.42 -0.49 -15.75
CA LEU A 8 40.01 -0.12 -15.79
C LEU A 8 39.42 -0.34 -14.38
N PRO A 9 38.90 0.67 -13.68
CA PRO A 9 38.19 0.42 -12.44
C PRO A 9 36.84 -0.20 -12.79
N LEU A 10 36.63 -1.47 -12.43
CA LEU A 10 35.30 -2.06 -12.35
C LEU A 10 34.51 -1.25 -11.31
N LEU A 11 33.75 -0.26 -11.78
CA LEU A 11 32.62 0.30 -11.03
C LEU A 11 31.63 -0.84 -10.82
N VAL A 12 31.72 -1.46 -9.65
CA VAL A 12 30.73 -2.39 -9.13
C VAL A 12 29.41 -1.63 -9.08
N GLN A 13 28.57 -1.80 -10.10
CA GLN A 13 27.17 -1.45 -10.02
C GLN A 13 26.57 -2.34 -8.94
N GLN A 14 26.49 -1.83 -7.72
CA GLN A 14 25.68 -2.48 -6.70
C GLN A 14 24.25 -2.47 -7.23
N PRO A 15 23.59 -3.63 -7.39
CA PRO A 15 22.16 -3.62 -7.62
C PRO A 15 21.56 -2.88 -6.43
N ALA A 16 20.86 -1.78 -6.69
CA ALA A 16 20.03 -1.14 -5.68
C ALA A 16 19.12 -2.25 -5.17
N ARG A 17 19.42 -2.78 -3.98
CA ARG A 17 18.53 -3.72 -3.31
C ARG A 17 17.21 -2.97 -3.24
N ILE A 18 16.20 -3.49 -3.96
CA ILE A 18 14.82 -3.09 -3.72
C ILE A 18 14.66 -3.36 -2.24
N ALA A 19 14.62 -2.30 -1.43
CA ALA A 19 14.52 -2.44 0.00
C ALA A 19 13.29 -3.32 0.25
N GLU A 20 13.50 -4.46 0.91
CA GLU A 20 12.45 -5.08 1.73
C GLU A 20 11.80 -3.93 2.52
N VAL A 21 10.48 -3.95 2.69
CA VAL A 21 9.72 -2.80 3.23
C VAL A 21 10.05 -2.60 4.73
N GLY A 22 11.28 -2.17 5.02
CA GLY A 22 11.75 -1.64 6.27
C GLY A 22 11.45 -0.15 6.31
N CYS A 23 10.91 0.32 7.42
CA CYS A 23 10.70 1.75 7.64
C CYS A 23 11.80 2.26 8.57
N HIS A 24 12.71 3.05 8.03
CA HIS A 24 13.78 3.71 8.78
C HIS A 24 13.44 5.17 9.12
N CYS A 25 12.18 5.55 8.92
CA CYS A 25 11.68 6.89 9.17
C CYS A 25 11.37 7.01 10.67
N ASP A 26 11.94 8.00 11.34
CA ASP A 26 11.67 8.34 12.73
C ASP A 26 11.02 9.73 12.78
N PRO A 27 9.75 9.84 13.21
CA PRO A 27 9.07 11.13 13.39
C PRO A 27 9.81 12.09 14.35
N GLY A 28 10.57 11.56 15.32
CA GLY A 28 11.39 12.35 16.23
C GLY A 28 12.68 12.90 15.60
N GLN A 29 13.06 12.42 14.41
CA GLN A 29 14.26 12.82 13.67
C GLN A 29 13.88 13.16 12.21
N PRO A 30 13.36 14.37 11.94
CA PRO A 30 12.82 14.76 10.63
C PRO A 30 13.75 14.52 9.42
N GLU A 31 15.06 14.53 9.62
CA GLU A 31 16.08 14.19 8.62
C GLU A 31 15.93 12.77 8.08
N THR A 32 15.52 11.81 8.91
CA THR A 32 15.31 10.41 8.50
C THR A 32 14.09 10.27 7.58
N MET A 33 13.14 11.20 7.69
CA MET A 33 11.93 11.22 6.88
C MET A 33 12.13 11.83 5.50
N GLN A 34 13.32 12.33 5.14
CA GLN A 34 13.55 12.94 3.81
C GLN A 34 13.57 11.90 2.68
N ALA A 35 13.87 10.64 3.00
CA ALA A 35 13.90 9.56 2.02
C ALA A 35 12.57 9.44 1.26
N ARG A 36 12.63 9.09 -0.03
CA ARG A 36 11.44 8.98 -0.88
C ARG A 36 10.42 8.00 -0.31
N GLN A 37 10.86 6.89 0.26
CA GLN A 37 10.01 5.85 0.85
C GLN A 37 9.22 6.32 2.10
N CYS A 38 9.65 7.42 2.71
CA CYS A 38 9.01 8.04 3.87
C CYS A 38 8.00 9.12 3.49
N GLY A 39 7.67 9.27 2.20
CA GLY A 39 6.78 10.35 1.73
C GLY A 39 5.44 10.35 2.44
N LEU A 40 4.84 9.17 2.57
CA LEU A 40 3.58 9.00 3.29
C LEU A 40 3.70 9.15 4.82
N CYS A 41 4.87 8.86 5.40
CA CYS A 41 5.12 9.16 6.82
C CYS A 41 5.05 10.66 7.08
N ARG A 42 5.60 11.48 6.17
CA ARG A 42 5.48 12.95 6.25
C ARG A 42 4.04 13.44 6.12
N GLU A 43 3.22 12.78 5.31
CA GLU A 43 1.79 13.11 5.23
C GLU A 43 1.04 12.77 6.52
N ALA A 44 1.42 11.68 7.21
CA ALA A 44 0.86 11.32 8.52
C ALA A 44 1.19 12.37 9.59
N GLU A 45 2.42 12.87 9.63
CA GLU A 45 2.84 13.88 10.60
C GLU A 45 2.22 15.28 10.37
N ARG A 46 1.68 15.53 9.18
CA ARG A 46 0.87 16.75 8.92
C ARG A 46 -0.54 16.68 9.49
N GLN A 47 -1.01 15.49 9.87
CA GLN A 47 -2.35 15.33 10.43
C GLN A 47 -2.36 15.66 11.93
N ALA A 48 -3.49 16.19 12.39
CA ALA A 48 -3.69 16.47 13.81
C ALA A 48 -3.51 15.19 14.66
N PRO A 49 -2.91 15.25 15.86
CA PRO A 49 -2.59 14.09 16.70
C PRO A 49 -3.71 13.08 16.92
N GLU A 50 -4.95 13.55 17.00
CA GLU A 50 -6.18 12.80 17.21
C GLU A 50 -6.71 12.09 15.96
N THR A 51 -6.16 12.39 14.79
CA THR A 51 -6.55 11.75 13.53
C THR A 51 -6.18 10.28 13.58
N GLU A 52 -7.14 9.36 13.48
CA GLU A 52 -6.84 7.93 13.40
C GLU A 52 -6.62 7.50 11.95
N ILE A 53 -7.54 7.87 11.06
CA ILE A 53 -7.60 7.49 9.64
C ILE A 53 -7.79 8.77 8.81
N PHE A 54 -7.08 8.89 7.69
CA PHE A 54 -7.22 10.01 6.77
C PHE A 54 -7.04 9.59 5.31
N PHE A 55 -7.37 10.49 4.39
CA PHE A 55 -7.32 10.24 2.96
C PHE A 55 -6.51 11.32 2.24
N VAL A 56 -5.70 10.92 1.27
CA VAL A 56 -4.99 11.83 0.37
C VAL A 56 -5.15 11.37 -1.08
N PRO A 57 -5.16 12.28 -2.06
CA PRO A 57 -5.00 11.91 -3.47
C PRO A 57 -3.66 11.17 -3.69
N ASP A 58 -3.64 10.21 -4.60
CA ASP A 58 -2.39 9.60 -5.06
C ASP A 58 -1.62 10.64 -5.89
N ALA A 59 -0.45 11.06 -5.41
CA ALA A 59 0.35 12.10 -6.04
C ALA A 59 0.98 11.68 -7.38
N SER A 60 0.88 10.41 -7.79
CA SER A 60 1.40 9.96 -9.07
C SER A 60 0.60 10.58 -10.24
N PRO A 61 1.24 11.32 -11.17
CA PRO A 61 0.55 11.91 -12.32
C PRO A 61 0.00 10.87 -13.29
N ARG A 62 0.46 9.62 -13.23
CA ARG A 62 -0.06 8.47 -13.99
C ARG A 62 -1.26 7.79 -13.32
N LYS A 63 -1.75 8.36 -12.21
CA LYS A 63 -2.82 7.81 -11.35
C LYS A 63 -3.79 8.91 -10.87
N PRO A 64 -4.18 9.91 -11.71
CA PRO A 64 -4.79 11.16 -11.24
C PRO A 64 -6.14 10.99 -10.53
N ASN A 65 -6.80 9.84 -10.67
CA ASN A 65 -8.08 9.55 -10.04
C ASN A 65 -7.98 8.58 -8.85
N ARG A 66 -6.78 8.29 -8.35
CA ARG A 66 -6.62 7.40 -7.19
C ARG A 66 -6.54 8.17 -5.89
N TRP A 67 -7.00 7.51 -4.84
CA TRP A 67 -6.89 7.96 -3.47
C TRP A 67 -6.15 6.92 -2.66
N LEU A 68 -5.54 7.37 -1.56
CA LEU A 68 -4.96 6.53 -0.55
C LEU A 68 -5.72 6.75 0.75
N LEU A 69 -6.06 5.65 1.45
CA LEU A 69 -6.34 5.70 2.88
C LEU A 69 -5.06 5.43 3.64
N LEU A 70 -4.81 6.23 4.67
CA LEU A 70 -3.70 6.08 5.60
C LEU A 70 -4.22 6.08 7.04
N VAL A 71 -3.36 5.64 7.97
CA VAL A 71 -3.57 5.80 9.41
C VAL A 71 -2.51 6.73 9.94
N ARG A 72 -2.81 7.58 10.93
CA ARG A 72 -1.78 8.51 11.44
C ARG A 72 -0.64 7.78 12.16
N SER A 73 -0.94 6.66 12.81
CA SER A 73 0.04 5.93 13.62
C SER A 73 1.12 5.26 12.77
N HIS A 74 2.39 5.45 13.17
CA HIS A 74 3.55 4.76 12.60
C HIS A 74 3.71 3.31 13.09
N ALA A 75 2.85 2.82 14.00
CA ALA A 75 2.95 1.46 14.54
C ALA A 75 2.75 0.35 13.48
N TYR A 76 2.22 0.70 12.32
CA TYR A 76 1.90 -0.22 11.22
C TYR A 76 2.79 -0.01 10.00
N ASP A 77 3.84 0.79 10.16
CA ASP A 77 4.80 1.04 9.11
C ASP A 77 5.72 -0.17 8.89
N GLY A 78 6.25 -0.23 7.68
CA GLY A 78 7.09 -1.32 7.22
C GLY A 78 6.28 -2.60 6.95
N GLU A 79 6.95 -3.74 7.11
CA GLU A 79 6.42 -5.06 6.81
C GLU A 79 5.24 -5.42 7.69
N ARG A 80 4.35 -6.27 7.17
CA ARG A 80 3.27 -6.90 7.92
C ARG A 80 2.36 -5.90 8.64
N GLY A 81 2.16 -4.71 8.06
CA GLY A 81 1.37 -3.62 8.65
C GLY A 81 -0.06 -4.03 8.98
N LEU A 82 -0.75 -4.76 8.08
CA LEU A 82 -2.07 -5.32 8.36
C LEU A 82 -2.06 -6.33 9.51
N GLU A 83 -1.01 -7.16 9.62
CA GLU A 83 -0.92 -8.16 10.68
C GLU A 83 -0.66 -7.55 12.05
N LYS A 84 0.19 -6.52 12.13
CA LYS A 84 0.43 -5.74 13.35
C LYS A 84 -0.82 -5.00 13.84
N MET A 85 -1.77 -4.74 12.95
CA MET A 85 -2.95 -3.93 13.23
C MET A 85 -4.01 -4.68 14.04
N PRO A 86 -4.49 -4.12 15.17
CA PRO A 86 -5.58 -4.68 15.94
C PRO A 86 -6.82 -4.91 15.08
N ALA A 87 -7.55 -6.01 15.34
CA ALA A 87 -8.71 -6.38 14.53
C ALA A 87 -9.78 -5.28 14.46
N ALA A 88 -10.01 -4.57 15.56
CA ALA A 88 -10.95 -3.45 15.63
C ALA A 88 -10.52 -2.28 14.71
N LEU A 89 -9.23 -1.95 14.66
CA LEU A 89 -8.72 -0.91 13.78
C LEU A 89 -8.75 -1.36 12.31
N ARG A 90 -8.37 -2.61 12.01
CA ARG A 90 -8.50 -3.18 10.65
C ARG A 90 -9.91 -3.06 10.10
N LYS A 91 -10.91 -3.38 10.93
CA LYS A 91 -12.32 -3.23 10.57
C LYS A 91 -12.64 -1.78 10.21
N ARG A 92 -12.26 -0.81 11.06
CA ARG A 92 -12.51 0.62 10.79
C ARG A 92 -11.79 1.13 9.54
N VAL A 93 -10.55 0.70 9.32
CA VAL A 93 -9.76 1.00 8.12
C VAL A 93 -10.47 0.52 6.86
N TRP A 94 -10.92 -0.74 6.83
CA TRP A 94 -11.66 -1.27 5.68
C TRP A 94 -13.03 -0.62 5.51
N GLU A 95 -13.76 -0.35 6.58
CA GLU A 95 -15.04 0.38 6.55
C GLU A 95 -14.86 1.78 5.94
N ALA A 96 -13.84 2.52 6.37
CA ALA A 96 -13.52 3.85 5.87
C ALA A 96 -13.09 3.81 4.40
N ALA A 97 -12.22 2.87 4.01
CA ALA A 97 -11.83 2.67 2.62
C ALA A 97 -13.03 2.36 1.72
N ILE A 98 -13.88 1.42 2.13
CA ILE A 98 -15.08 1.01 1.37
C ILE A 98 -16.06 2.17 1.25
N LYS A 99 -16.28 2.93 2.33
CA LYS A 99 -17.14 4.13 2.32
C LYS A 99 -16.64 5.14 1.30
N LYS A 100 -15.36 5.51 1.36
CA LYS A 100 -14.74 6.47 0.41
C LYS A 100 -14.81 5.98 -1.03
N ALA A 101 -14.51 4.70 -1.26
CA ALA A 101 -14.54 4.09 -2.58
C ALA A 101 -15.95 4.07 -3.18
N ARG A 102 -16.98 3.81 -2.34
CA ARG A 102 -18.39 3.84 -2.74
C ARG A 102 -18.86 5.24 -3.10
N GLU A 103 -18.45 6.25 -2.33
CA GLU A 103 -18.75 7.67 -2.63
C GLU A 103 -18.20 8.09 -4.00
N LEU A 104 -17.04 7.58 -4.39
CA LEU A 104 -16.36 7.97 -5.63
C LEU A 104 -16.78 7.15 -6.86
N TRP A 105 -17.02 5.84 -6.70
CA TRP A 105 -17.23 4.95 -7.85
C TRP A 105 -18.42 3.98 -7.73
N GLY A 106 -19.22 4.07 -6.68
CA GLY A 106 -20.34 3.15 -6.46
C GLY A 106 -19.86 1.69 -6.53
N ASP A 107 -20.50 0.86 -7.34
CA ASP A 107 -20.14 -0.56 -7.49
C ASP A 107 -18.97 -0.82 -8.44
N ALA A 108 -18.50 0.18 -9.18
CA ALA A 108 -17.28 0.08 -9.99
C ALA A 108 -16.00 0.33 -9.17
N ARG A 109 -16.07 0.24 -7.84
CA ARG A 109 -14.97 0.53 -6.92
C ARG A 109 -14.05 -0.68 -6.72
N GLY A 110 -12.77 -0.42 -6.49
CA GLY A 110 -11.79 -1.41 -6.05
C GLY A 110 -10.89 -0.82 -4.97
N LEU A 111 -10.37 -1.71 -4.12
CA LEU A 111 -9.44 -1.39 -3.05
C LEU A 111 -8.27 -2.36 -3.11
N ALA A 112 -7.05 -1.88 -2.93
CA ALA A 112 -5.86 -2.72 -3.02
C ALA A 112 -4.85 -2.39 -1.92
N TYR A 113 -4.32 -3.42 -1.27
CA TYR A 113 -3.20 -3.36 -0.36
C TYR A 113 -2.06 -4.17 -0.97
N ASN A 114 -0.98 -3.51 -1.37
CA ASN A 114 0.18 -4.20 -1.95
C ASN A 114 0.98 -4.94 -0.88
N GLY A 115 1.59 -6.05 -1.26
CA GLY A 115 2.48 -6.83 -0.40
C GLY A 115 3.84 -6.18 -0.16
N ASP A 116 4.52 -6.70 0.86
CA ASP A 116 5.77 -6.18 1.42
C ASP A 116 6.95 -6.22 0.44
N LYS A 117 6.89 -6.99 -0.64
CA LYS A 117 8.03 -7.13 -1.57
C LYS A 117 8.07 -6.06 -2.66
N VAL A 118 6.99 -5.29 -2.82
CA VAL A 118 6.82 -4.37 -3.97
C VAL A 118 6.36 -2.97 -3.57
N ARG A 119 5.94 -2.76 -2.32
CA ARG A 119 5.62 -1.41 -1.84
C ARG A 119 6.89 -0.55 -1.86
N THR A 120 6.74 0.70 -2.33
CA THR A 120 7.83 1.68 -2.41
C THR A 120 7.74 2.77 -1.35
N GLN A 121 6.66 2.75 -0.56
CA GLN A 121 6.44 3.61 0.60
C GLN A 121 6.27 2.71 1.83
N CYS A 122 6.95 3.00 2.93
CA CYS A 122 6.89 2.13 4.11
C CYS A 122 5.65 2.37 4.96
N HIS A 123 5.05 3.56 4.91
CA HIS A 123 3.86 3.87 5.69
C HIS A 123 2.67 3.00 5.26
N PHE A 124 1.83 2.60 6.21
CA PHE A 124 0.62 1.84 5.91
C PHE A 124 -0.33 2.63 4.98
N HIS A 125 -0.78 2.02 3.87
CA HIS A 125 -1.76 2.62 2.99
C HIS A 125 -2.59 1.59 2.22
N ILE A 126 -3.84 1.95 1.91
CA ILE A 126 -4.72 1.22 0.99
C ILE A 126 -4.96 2.10 -0.23
N HIS A 127 -4.73 1.55 -1.42
CA HIS A 127 -5.09 2.17 -2.68
C HIS A 127 -6.60 2.07 -2.92
N ILE A 128 -7.21 3.18 -3.33
CA ILE A 128 -8.63 3.32 -3.60
C ILE A 128 -8.80 3.85 -5.02
N GLY A 129 -9.56 3.13 -5.84
CA GLY A 129 -9.73 3.51 -7.25
C GLY A 129 -10.93 2.86 -7.91
N LYS A 130 -11.17 3.24 -9.17
CA LYS A 130 -12.11 2.54 -10.05
C LYS A 130 -11.51 1.20 -10.46
N LEU A 131 -12.27 0.12 -10.28
CA LEU A 131 -11.87 -1.22 -10.69
C LEU A 131 -11.86 -1.34 -12.21
N LEU A 132 -10.82 -1.97 -12.76
CA LEU A 132 -10.75 -2.32 -14.18
C LEU A 132 -11.74 -3.46 -14.50
N LYS A 133 -12.31 -3.45 -15.71
CA LYS A 133 -13.20 -4.55 -16.15
C LYS A 133 -12.37 -5.81 -16.46
N GLY A 134 -12.89 -6.97 -16.08
CA GLY A 134 -12.31 -8.28 -16.46
C GLY A 134 -11.02 -8.66 -15.72
N VAL A 135 -10.70 -7.99 -14.61
CA VAL A 135 -9.49 -8.31 -13.80
C VAL A 135 -9.72 -9.38 -12.73
N GLU A 136 -10.98 -9.73 -12.47
CA GLU A 136 -11.33 -10.79 -11.53
C GLU A 136 -10.93 -12.17 -12.07
N LEU A 137 -10.29 -12.95 -11.21
CA LEU A 137 -9.91 -14.34 -11.42
C LEU A 137 -10.32 -15.16 -10.19
N ASP A 138 -10.67 -16.43 -10.36
CA ASP A 138 -11.11 -17.28 -9.23
C ASP A 138 -9.96 -17.73 -8.30
N ARG A 139 -8.72 -17.37 -8.62
CA ARG A 139 -7.54 -17.80 -7.87
C ARG A 139 -7.46 -17.09 -6.53
N ASN A 140 -7.39 -17.86 -5.45
CA ASN A 140 -7.31 -17.34 -4.07
C ASN A 140 -8.43 -16.36 -3.71
N LEU A 141 -9.57 -16.45 -4.41
CA LEU A 141 -10.75 -15.65 -4.14
C LEU A 141 -11.47 -16.14 -2.89
N ARG A 142 -11.87 -15.22 -2.02
CA ARG A 142 -12.77 -15.45 -0.89
C ARG A 142 -13.95 -14.51 -0.98
N VAL A 143 -15.13 -15.03 -0.68
CA VAL A 143 -16.35 -14.24 -0.56
C VAL A 143 -16.62 -14.00 0.92
N VAL A 144 -16.73 -12.73 1.31
CA VAL A 144 -16.94 -12.32 2.71
C VAL A 144 -18.17 -11.42 2.83
N ASN A 145 -18.86 -11.46 3.98
CA ASN A 145 -20.08 -10.68 4.19
C ASN A 145 -19.82 -9.21 4.51
N GLY A 146 -18.60 -8.86 4.89
CA GLY A 146 -18.26 -7.48 5.20
C GLY A 146 -16.84 -7.26 5.71
N PRO A 147 -16.53 -6.01 6.11
CA PRO A 147 -15.16 -5.59 6.43
C PRO A 147 -14.50 -6.38 7.57
N ALA A 148 -15.28 -6.85 8.55
CA ALA A 148 -14.78 -7.61 9.70
C ALA A 148 -14.30 -9.02 9.32
N GLU A 149 -14.78 -9.56 8.20
CA GLU A 149 -14.43 -10.90 7.72
C GLU A 149 -13.26 -10.89 6.72
N ILE A 150 -12.75 -9.70 6.34
CA ILE A 150 -11.62 -9.59 5.42
C ILE A 150 -10.40 -10.28 6.06
N PRO A 151 -9.85 -11.34 5.45
CA PRO A 151 -8.69 -12.05 5.96
C PRO A 151 -7.44 -11.15 5.96
N VAL A 152 -6.50 -11.48 6.84
CA VAL A 152 -5.19 -10.83 6.86
C VAL A 152 -4.13 -11.77 6.28
N PRO A 153 -3.39 -11.35 5.24
CA PRO A 153 -2.21 -12.05 4.77
C PRO A 153 -1.17 -12.19 5.88
N LYS A 154 -0.58 -13.38 6.01
CA LYS A 154 0.37 -13.73 7.08
C LYS A 154 1.82 -13.87 6.61
N ASP A 155 2.03 -13.81 5.31
CA ASP A 155 3.30 -14.03 4.61
C ASP A 155 3.86 -12.74 3.99
N GLY A 156 3.32 -11.58 4.38
CA GLY A 156 3.66 -10.29 3.80
C GLY A 156 3.10 -10.09 2.38
N SER A 157 2.19 -10.94 1.90
CA SER A 157 1.46 -10.68 0.67
C SER A 157 0.37 -9.62 0.85
N GLY A 158 -0.11 -9.12 -0.29
CA GLY A 158 -1.19 -8.17 -0.41
C GLY A 158 -2.54 -8.83 -0.63
N LEU A 159 -3.54 -7.97 -0.78
CA LEU A 159 -4.90 -8.35 -1.14
C LEU A 159 -5.59 -7.21 -1.88
N TRP A 160 -6.59 -7.54 -2.70
CA TRP A 160 -7.51 -6.55 -3.24
C TRP A 160 -8.96 -7.00 -3.09
N ILE A 161 -9.85 -6.02 -2.97
CA ILE A 161 -11.28 -6.27 -2.73
C ILE A 161 -12.15 -5.41 -3.65
N HIS A 162 -13.33 -5.91 -3.96
CA HIS A 162 -14.37 -5.20 -4.68
C HIS A 162 -15.76 -5.72 -4.30
N PRO A 163 -16.84 -4.96 -4.55
CA PRO A 163 -18.20 -5.43 -4.31
C PRO A 163 -18.56 -6.63 -5.18
N HIS A 164 -19.37 -7.52 -4.58
CA HIS A 164 -20.08 -8.59 -5.26
C HIS A 164 -21.50 -8.70 -4.66
N GLY A 165 -22.45 -7.97 -5.25
CA GLY A 165 -23.78 -7.80 -4.68
C GLY A 165 -23.71 -7.17 -3.28
N ARG A 166 -24.26 -7.87 -2.27
CA ARG A 166 -24.20 -7.45 -0.86
C ARG A 166 -22.94 -7.91 -0.11
N ARG A 167 -22.06 -8.64 -0.80
CA ARG A 167 -20.83 -9.22 -0.24
C ARG A 167 -19.59 -8.54 -0.85
N LEU A 168 -18.42 -8.96 -0.40
CA LEU A 168 -17.14 -8.54 -0.96
C LEU A 168 -16.42 -9.76 -1.51
N HIS A 169 -15.83 -9.60 -2.68
CA HIS A 169 -14.81 -10.50 -3.19
C HIS A 169 -13.45 -10.02 -2.69
N VAL A 170 -12.65 -10.95 -2.17
CA VAL A 170 -11.32 -10.71 -1.61
C VAL A 170 -10.34 -11.63 -2.31
N HIS A 171 -9.43 -11.05 -3.06
CA HIS A 171 -8.37 -11.74 -3.81
C HIS A 171 -7.08 -11.67 -3.01
N MET A 172 -6.48 -12.83 -2.72
CA MET A 172 -5.40 -12.97 -1.76
C MET A 172 -4.08 -13.42 -2.39
N ASN A 173 -2.99 -13.18 -1.67
CA ASN A 173 -1.66 -13.73 -1.95
C ASN A 173 -1.00 -13.15 -3.22
N GLU A 174 -1.27 -11.89 -3.52
CA GLU A 174 -0.63 -11.13 -4.59
C GLU A 174 0.32 -10.09 -4.02
N GLN A 175 1.41 -9.77 -4.72
CA GLN A 175 2.30 -8.69 -4.27
C GLN A 175 1.85 -7.34 -4.81
N ILE A 176 1.60 -7.24 -6.12
CA ILE A 176 1.18 -6.00 -6.77
C ILE A 176 -0.32 -6.05 -6.99
N CYS A 177 -1.09 -5.48 -6.08
CA CYS A 177 -2.55 -5.50 -6.10
C CYS A 177 -3.12 -4.25 -6.77
N GLU A 178 -2.44 -3.10 -6.68
CA GLU A 178 -2.95 -1.81 -7.18
C GLU A 178 -3.13 -1.73 -8.71
N THR A 179 -2.67 -2.73 -9.45
CA THR A 179 -2.79 -2.82 -10.92
C THR A 179 -4.21 -3.16 -11.38
N VAL A 180 -5.06 -3.68 -10.48
CA VAL A 180 -6.49 -3.90 -10.76
C VAL A 180 -7.28 -2.58 -10.80
N LEU A 181 -6.66 -1.48 -10.39
CA LEU A 181 -7.26 -0.15 -10.35
C LEU A 181 -6.86 0.68 -11.57
N MET A 182 -7.82 1.42 -12.10
CA MET A 182 -7.61 2.35 -13.22
C MET A 182 -6.43 3.30 -12.94
N ARG A 183 -5.61 3.50 -13.97
CA ARG A 183 -4.54 4.50 -13.99
C ARG A 183 -5.15 5.86 -14.31
#